data_AF-A0A158L016-F1
#
_entry.id   AF-A0A158L016-F1
#
_cell.length_a   1.000
_cell.length_b   1.000
_cell.length_c   1.000
_cell.angle_alpha   90.00
_cell.angle_beta   90.00
_cell.angle_gamma   90.00
#
_symmetry.space_group_name_H-M   'P 1'
#
loop_
_entity.id
_entity.type
_entity.pdbx_description
1 polymer ?
#
loop_
_entity_poly.entity_id
_entity_poly.type
_entity_poly.pdbx_seq_one_letter_code
_entity_poly.pdbx_strand_id
1 'polypeptide(L)'
;MDHTKVTEIAGMLQRAATRRTVVGYQRFHGMFSMNESIDYRYRVLEEAAKALCDPTLLDYGCLMALANGLPGDDFFLRFKRLRPAEYAAVMGYSSSGRSNKKRRQIAEPERSRIYEHAVLIEGCRAYRPAPGNAARSSTSERGSCVWTQSGQMSHSPSP
;
A
#
# COMPACT_ATOMS: atom_id res chain seq x y z
N MET A 1 -3.20 13.78 19.25
CA MET A 1 -2.78 12.51 18.65
C MET A 1 -1.28 12.40 18.84
N ASP A 2 -0.73 11.29 19.34
CA ASP A 2 0.73 11.16 19.52
C ASP A 2 1.41 10.84 18.18
N HIS A 3 1.97 11.88 17.55
CA HIS A 3 2.62 11.78 16.25
C HIS A 3 3.91 10.93 16.29
N THR A 4 4.56 10.82 17.45
CA THR A 4 5.74 9.97 17.63
C THR A 4 5.34 8.51 17.50
N LYS A 5 4.30 8.09 18.22
CA LYS A 5 3.78 6.71 18.13
C LYS A 5 3.29 6.36 16.73
N VAL A 6 2.58 7.28 16.07
CA VAL A 6 2.16 7.11 14.67
C VAL A 6 3.37 6.81 13.78
N THR A 7 4.44 7.61 13.90
CA THR A 7 5.67 7.43 13.10
C THR A 7 6.38 6.11 13.40
N GLU A 8 6.46 5.71 14.67
CA GLU A 8 7.09 4.44 15.07
C GLU A 8 6.32 3.23 14.55
N ILE A 9 4.99 3.24 14.66
CA ILE A 9 4.12 2.17 14.18
C ILE A 9 4.17 2.11 12.65
N ALA A 10 4.13 3.25 11.96
CA ALA A 10 4.28 3.30 10.50
C ALA A 10 5.62 2.70 10.07
N GLY A 11 6.72 3.06 10.76
CA GLY A 11 8.04 2.47 10.52
C GLY A 11 8.08 0.97 10.79
N MET A 12 7.38 0.49 11.83
CA MET A 12 7.26 -0.93 12.12
C MET A 12 6.53 -1.69 11.01
N LEU A 13 5.39 -1.17 10.55
CA LEU A 13 4.60 -1.75 9.47
C LEU A 13 5.38 -1.74 8.15
N GLN A 14 6.05 -0.63 7.83
CA GLN A 14 6.89 -0.54 6.63
C GLN A 14 8.02 -1.58 6.64
N ARG A 15 8.74 -1.74 7.76
CA ARG A 15 9.78 -2.77 7.89
C ARG A 15 9.21 -4.18 7.74
N ALA A 16 8.04 -4.43 8.32
CA ALA A 16 7.37 -5.71 8.19
C ALA A 16 7.02 -5.98 6.72
N ALA A 17 6.51 -4.97 6.01
CA ALA A 17 6.17 -5.04 4.59
C ALA A 17 7.39 -5.34 3.71
N THR A 18 8.48 -4.58 3.84
CA THR A 18 9.74 -4.81 3.11
C THR A 18 10.27 -6.23 3.34
N ARG A 19 10.20 -6.72 4.59
CA ARG A 19 10.68 -8.06 4.95
C ARG A 19 9.69 -9.18 4.63
N ARG A 20 8.51 -8.85 4.09
CA ARG A 20 7.41 -9.79 3.81
C ARG A 20 6.99 -10.58 5.06
N THR A 21 6.92 -9.89 6.19
CA THR A 21 6.56 -10.43 7.50
C THR A 21 5.32 -9.75 8.07
N VAL A 22 4.75 -10.32 9.13
CA VAL A 22 3.60 -9.78 9.86
C VAL A 22 4.01 -9.32 11.27
N VAL A 23 3.17 -8.46 11.87
CA VAL A 23 3.36 -7.94 13.22
C VAL A 23 2.31 -8.54 14.15
N GLY A 24 2.76 -9.17 15.24
CA GLY A 24 1.86 -9.68 16.27
C GLY A 24 1.22 -8.56 17.11
N TYR A 25 -0.05 -8.73 17.49
CA TYR A 25 -0.77 -7.78 18.35
C TYR A 25 -0.08 -7.54 19.70
N GLN A 26 0.59 -8.55 20.28
CA GLN A 26 1.36 -8.38 21.51
C GLN A 26 2.47 -7.34 21.37
N ARG A 27 3.21 -7.37 20.25
CA ARG A 27 4.27 -6.39 19.97
C ARG A 27 3.71 -4.99 19.84
N PHE A 28 2.58 -4.85 19.13
CA PHE A 28 1.89 -3.58 18.98
C PHE A 28 1.37 -3.04 20.33
N HIS A 29 0.68 -3.87 21.12
CA HIS A 29 0.17 -3.44 22.42
C HIS A 29 1.29 -3.10 23.42
N GLY A 30 2.47 -3.72 23.29
CA GLY A 30 3.65 -3.41 24.08
C GLY A 30 4.26 -2.01 23.82
N MET A 31 3.85 -1.32 22.75
CA MET A 31 4.23 0.08 22.49
C MET A 31 3.40 1.09 23.30
N PHE A 32 2.42 0.61 24.06
CA PHE A 32 1.48 1.43 24.81
C PHE A 32 1.57 1.16 26.30
N SER A 33 1.42 2.23 27.07
CA SER A 33 1.29 2.18 28.53
C SER A 33 -0.03 1.51 28.92
N MET A 34 -0.09 0.94 30.13
CA MET A 34 -1.29 0.21 30.59
C MET A 34 -2.54 1.09 30.70
N ASN A 35 -2.38 2.40 30.89
CA ASN A 35 -3.47 3.37 31.01
C ASN A 35 -4.05 3.84 29.66
N GLU A 36 -3.40 3.52 28.54
CA GLU A 36 -3.89 3.92 27.22
C GLU A 36 -5.02 2.98 26.79
N SER A 37 -6.21 3.56 26.53
CA SER A 37 -7.40 2.81 26.15
C SER A 37 -7.21 2.04 24.84
N ILE A 38 -7.91 0.92 24.69
CA ILE A 38 -7.80 0.09 23.48
C ILE A 38 -8.19 0.88 22.22
N ASP A 39 -9.25 1.70 22.30
CA ASP A 39 -9.70 2.56 21.20
C ASP A 39 -8.62 3.54 20.77
N TYR A 40 -7.90 4.13 21.74
CA TYR A 40 -6.78 5.02 21.43
C TYR A 40 -5.70 4.28 20.64
N ARG A 41 -5.30 3.07 21.09
CA ARG A 41 -4.27 2.27 20.40
C ARG A 41 -4.66 2.01 18.96
N TYR A 42 -5.89 1.53 18.72
CA TYR A 42 -6.38 1.24 17.37
C TYR A 42 -6.51 2.49 16.49
N ARG A 43 -6.84 3.65 17.06
CA ARG A 43 -6.77 4.92 16.33
C ARG A 43 -5.34 5.26 15.90
N VAL A 44 -4.36 5.08 16.78
CA VAL A 44 -2.94 5.29 16.41
C VAL A 44 -2.50 4.34 15.29
N LEU A 45 -2.92 3.08 15.35
CA LEU A 45 -2.67 2.10 14.28
C LEU A 45 -3.29 2.54 12.94
N GLU A 46 -4.54 3.00 12.96
CA GLU A 46 -5.23 3.45 11.76
C GLU A 46 -4.54 4.67 11.13
N GLU A 47 -4.15 5.66 11.94
CA GLU A 47 -3.42 6.84 11.43
C GLU A 47 -2.02 6.48 10.94
N ALA A 48 -1.34 5.53 11.57
CA ALA A 48 -0.05 5.01 11.10
C ALA A 48 -0.17 4.29 9.74
N ALA A 49 -1.23 3.51 9.55
CA ALA A 49 -1.50 2.85 8.27
C ALA A 49 -1.82 3.89 7.17
N LYS A 50 -2.65 4.89 7.48
CA LYS A 50 -2.97 6.01 6.56
C LYS A 50 -1.74 6.82 6.15
N ALA A 51 -0.77 6.98 7.06
CA ALA A 51 0.48 7.67 6.75
C ALA A 51 1.36 6.93 5.72
N LEU A 52 1.14 5.63 5.52
CA LEU A 52 1.86 4.82 4.53
C LEU A 52 1.14 4.74 3.18
N CYS A 53 -0.19 4.60 3.20
CA CYS A 53 -1.00 4.55 2.00
C CYS A 53 -2.46 4.92 2.32
N ASP A 54 -3.19 5.41 1.32
CA ASP A 54 -4.64 5.57 1.43
C ASP A 54 -5.30 4.19 1.66
N PRO A 55 -6.05 3.99 2.77
CA PRO A 55 -6.70 2.71 3.07
C PRO A 55 -7.78 2.27 2.07
N THR A 56 -8.23 3.16 1.18
CA THR A 56 -9.08 2.81 0.04
C THR A 56 -8.31 2.08 -1.07
N LEU A 57 -6.98 2.23 -1.10
CA LEU A 57 -6.08 1.54 -2.03
C LEU A 57 -5.43 0.33 -1.35
N LEU A 58 -4.71 0.55 -0.24
CA LEU A 58 -4.02 -0.48 0.54
C LEU A 58 -4.08 -0.17 2.03
N ASP A 59 -4.56 -1.13 2.83
CA ASP A 59 -4.60 -0.99 4.29
C ASP A 59 -3.45 -1.77 4.93
N TYR A 60 -2.38 -1.05 5.29
CA TYR A 60 -1.22 -1.59 6.00
C TYR A 60 -1.56 -2.24 7.35
N GLY A 61 -2.74 -1.99 7.91
CA GLY A 61 -3.28 -2.73 9.04
C GLY A 61 -3.43 -4.23 8.78
N CYS A 62 -3.45 -4.67 7.51
CA CYS A 62 -3.44 -6.09 7.13
C CYS A 62 -2.19 -6.85 7.60
N LEU A 63 -1.09 -6.14 7.88
CA LEU A 63 0.13 -6.74 8.40
C LEU A 63 0.04 -7.10 9.87
N MET A 64 -0.97 -6.61 10.59
CA MET A 64 -1.28 -7.10 11.93
C MET A 64 -1.78 -8.54 11.84
N ALA A 65 -1.33 -9.38 12.76
CA ALA A 65 -1.70 -10.79 12.81
C ALA A 65 -1.98 -11.26 14.24
N LEU A 66 -3.12 -11.94 14.39
CA LEU A 66 -3.43 -12.78 15.54
C LEU A 66 -2.63 -14.08 15.48
N ALA A 67 -2.73 -14.91 16.53
CA ALA A 67 -2.03 -16.21 16.59
C ALA A 67 -2.40 -17.16 15.43
N ASN A 68 -3.57 -16.98 14.82
CA ASN A 68 -4.01 -17.75 13.65
C ASN A 68 -3.47 -17.22 12.29
N GLY A 69 -2.60 -16.19 12.33
CA GLY A 69 -2.00 -15.55 11.15
C GLY A 69 -2.91 -14.57 10.41
N LEU A 70 -4.17 -14.40 10.82
CA LEU A 70 -5.12 -13.47 10.22
C LEU A 70 -5.09 -12.10 10.91
N PRO A 71 -5.42 -11.03 10.19
CA PRO A 71 -5.69 -9.73 10.80
C PRO A 71 -6.84 -9.78 11.80
N GLY A 72 -6.86 -8.83 12.74
CA GLY A 72 -7.99 -8.63 13.64
C GLY A 72 -9.26 -8.20 12.92
N ASP A 73 -10.38 -8.25 13.63
CA ASP A 73 -11.70 -7.92 13.08
C ASP A 73 -11.78 -6.45 12.64
N ASP A 74 -11.00 -5.56 13.27
CA ASP A 74 -10.90 -4.14 12.93
C ASP A 74 -10.50 -3.93 11.46
N PHE A 75 -9.55 -4.72 10.96
CA PHE A 75 -9.15 -4.69 9.55
C PHE A 75 -10.31 -5.06 8.62
N PHE A 76 -11.03 -6.14 8.91
CA PHE A 76 -12.13 -6.59 8.05
C PHE A 76 -13.32 -5.64 8.08
N LEU A 77 -13.60 -5.00 9.23
CA LEU A 77 -14.61 -3.96 9.34
C LEU A 77 -14.25 -2.73 8.52
N ARG A 78 -12.99 -2.27 8.56
CA ARG A 78 -12.50 -1.18 7.71
C ARG A 78 -12.53 -1.56 6.23
N PHE A 79 -12.04 -2.74 5.87
CA PHE A 79 -12.04 -3.23 4.50
C PHE A 79 -13.46 -3.29 3.93
N LYS A 80 -14.42 -3.80 4.70
CA LYS A 80 -15.84 -3.80 4.30
C LYS A 80 -16.39 -2.39 4.08
N ARG A 81 -16.02 -1.43 4.94
CA ARG A 81 -16.50 -0.04 4.86
C ARG A 81 -15.90 0.72 3.67
N LEU A 82 -14.61 0.54 3.41
CA LEU A 82 -13.86 1.32 2.42
C LEU A 82 -13.86 0.67 1.03
N ARG A 83 -13.89 -0.66 0.98
CA ARG A 83 -13.85 -1.47 -0.25
C ARG A 83 -14.98 -2.51 -0.26
N PRO A 84 -16.26 -2.07 -0.18
CA PRO A 84 -17.40 -2.97 -0.05
C PRO A 84 -17.54 -3.95 -1.24
N ALA A 85 -17.17 -3.53 -2.45
CA ALA A 85 -17.23 -4.37 -3.64
C ALA A 85 -16.23 -5.55 -3.56
N GLU A 86 -14.96 -5.28 -3.22
CA GLU A 86 -13.95 -6.33 -3.03
C GLU A 86 -14.33 -7.25 -1.86
N TYR A 87 -14.87 -6.70 -0.78
CA TYR A 87 -15.35 -7.49 0.35
C TYR A 87 -16.49 -8.42 -0.06
N ALA A 88 -17.49 -7.91 -0.78
CA ALA A 88 -18.66 -8.66 -1.23
C ALA A 88 -18.26 -9.76 -2.24
N ALA A 89 -17.26 -9.53 -3.09
CA ALA A 89 -16.76 -10.52 -4.03
C ALA A 89 -16.23 -11.79 -3.35
N VAL A 90 -15.59 -11.66 -2.18
CA VAL A 90 -15.06 -12.82 -1.44
C VAL A 90 -16.08 -13.36 -0.42
N MET A 91 -16.72 -12.47 0.33
CA MET A 91 -17.57 -12.86 1.45
C MET A 91 -18.97 -13.24 0.99
N GLY A 92 -19.50 -12.59 -0.04
CA GLY A 92 -20.90 -12.60 -0.41
C GLY A 92 -21.69 -11.54 0.36
N TYR A 93 -22.75 -11.02 -0.27
CA TYR A 93 -23.54 -9.86 0.21
C TYR A 93 -24.16 -10.05 1.61
N SER A 94 -24.46 -11.28 2.03
CA SER A 94 -25.11 -11.60 3.32
C SER A 94 -24.20 -12.33 4.32
N SER A 95 -22.89 -12.36 4.09
CA SER A 95 -22.00 -13.13 4.95
C SER A 95 -21.77 -12.50 6.32
N SER A 96 -21.80 -13.35 7.35
CA SER A 96 -21.51 -12.97 8.74
C SER A 96 -20.05 -12.60 9.01
N GLY A 97 -19.14 -12.69 8.03
CA GLY A 97 -17.74 -12.28 8.24
C GLY A 97 -16.83 -13.36 8.87
N ARG A 98 -17.39 -14.47 9.36
CA ARG A 98 -16.71 -15.38 10.31
C ARG A 98 -15.82 -16.47 9.70
N SER A 99 -15.83 -16.65 8.38
CA SER A 99 -15.04 -17.71 7.74
C SER A 99 -13.57 -17.35 7.67
N ASN A 100 -12.72 -18.07 8.42
CA ASN A 100 -11.26 -17.91 8.35
C ASN A 100 -10.70 -18.16 6.95
N LYS A 101 -11.28 -19.10 6.18
CA LYS A 101 -10.89 -19.35 4.79
C LYS A 101 -11.09 -18.10 3.93
N LYS A 102 -12.26 -17.48 4.02
CA LYS A 102 -12.56 -16.26 3.25
C LYS A 102 -11.80 -15.04 3.73
N ARG A 103 -11.60 -14.90 5.05
CA ARG A 103 -10.73 -13.86 5.63
C ARG A 103 -9.30 -13.97 5.08
N ARG A 104 -8.77 -15.19 4.92
CA ARG A 104 -7.47 -15.42 4.29
C ARG A 104 -7.46 -15.02 2.80
N GLN A 105 -8.55 -15.29 2.08
CA GLN A 105 -8.70 -14.86 0.68
C GLN A 105 -8.74 -13.34 0.50
N ILE A 106 -9.05 -12.56 1.54
CA ILE A 106 -8.93 -11.10 1.54
C ILE A 106 -7.51 -10.69 1.98
N ALA A 107 -7.02 -11.24 3.10
CA ALA A 107 -5.78 -10.80 3.71
C ALA A 107 -4.54 -11.11 2.86
N GLU A 108 -4.48 -12.27 2.20
CA GLU A 108 -3.26 -12.67 1.48
C GLU A 108 -3.01 -11.86 0.20
N PRO A 109 -4.02 -11.60 -0.66
CA PRO A 109 -3.83 -10.69 -1.78
C PRO A 109 -3.49 -9.27 -1.33
N GLU A 110 -4.13 -8.78 -0.27
CA GLU A 110 -3.86 -7.46 0.29
C GLU A 110 -2.41 -7.34 0.77
N ARG A 111 -1.92 -8.32 1.53
CA ARG A 111 -0.51 -8.39 1.96
C ARG A 111 0.45 -8.43 0.79
N SER A 112 0.13 -9.19 -0.25
CA SER A 112 0.97 -9.29 -1.45
C SER A 112 1.14 -7.92 -2.11
N ARG A 113 0.04 -7.18 -2.30
CA ARG A 113 0.08 -5.80 -2.83
C ARG A 113 0.87 -4.85 -1.92
N ILE A 114 0.71 -4.97 -0.60
CA ILE A 114 1.47 -4.18 0.38
C ILE A 114 2.98 -4.45 0.30
N TYR A 115 3.39 -5.71 0.14
CA TYR A 115 4.80 -6.07 0.01
C TYR A 115 5.41 -5.48 -1.26
N GLU A 116 4.71 -5.54 -2.38
CA GLU A 116 5.13 -4.93 -3.64
C GLU A 116 5.24 -3.41 -3.51
N HIS A 117 4.22 -2.77 -2.94
CA HIS A 117 4.19 -1.33 -2.69
C HIS A 117 5.35 -0.87 -1.78
N ALA A 118 5.67 -1.65 -0.74
CA ALA A 118 6.75 -1.31 0.18
C ALA A 118 8.13 -1.31 -0.50
N VAL A 119 8.41 -2.27 -1.38
CA VAL A 119 9.66 -2.33 -2.16
C VAL A 119 9.76 -1.14 -3.11
N LEU A 120 8.66 -0.74 -3.75
CA LEU A 120 8.63 0.43 -4.64
C LEU A 120 8.92 1.73 -3.88
N ILE A 121 8.32 1.92 -2.71
CA ILE A 121 8.59 3.10 -1.87
C ILE A 121 10.04 3.12 -1.40
N GLU A 122 10.58 1.98 -0.97
CA GLU A 122 11.97 1.89 -0.51
C GLU A 122 12.95 2.19 -1.65
N GLY A 123 12.70 1.63 -2.85
CA GLY A 123 13.48 1.94 -4.05
C GLY A 123 13.40 3.43 -4.45
N CYS A 124 12.22 4.04 -4.35
CA CYS A 124 12.02 5.46 -4.63
C CYS A 124 12.70 6.37 -3.59
N ARG A 125 12.70 5.98 -2.30
CA ARG A 125 13.44 6.69 -1.24
C ARG A 125 14.96 6.52 -1.36
N ALA A 126 15.42 5.36 -1.79
CA ALA A 126 16.83 5.09 -2.06
C ALA A 126 17.34 5.84 -3.29
N TYR A 127 16.46 6.12 -4.26
CA TYR A 127 16.73 7.07 -5.35
C TYR A 127 16.72 8.51 -4.82
N ARG A 128 17.75 8.88 -4.06
CA ARG A 128 18.12 10.29 -3.88
C ARG A 128 18.91 10.68 -5.13
N PRO A 129 18.37 11.44 -6.09
CA PRO A 129 19.20 11.96 -7.16
C PRO A 129 20.33 12.74 -6.48
N ALA A 130 21.58 12.41 -6.82
CA ALA A 130 22.74 13.10 -6.28
C ALA A 130 22.54 14.62 -6.47
N PRO A 131 22.81 15.47 -5.46
CA PRO A 131 22.79 16.91 -5.65
C PRO A 131 23.95 17.27 -6.58
N GLY A 132 23.72 17.24 -7.89
CA GLY A 132 24.82 17.39 -8.85
C GLY A 132 24.50 17.31 -10.34
N ASN A 133 23.24 17.31 -10.78
CA ASN A 133 22.94 17.40 -12.22
C ASN A 133 21.81 18.38 -12.58
N ALA A 134 21.67 19.44 -11.78
CA ALA A 134 20.95 20.63 -12.18
C ALA A 134 21.91 21.66 -12.79
N ALA A 135 22.55 21.35 -13.92
CA ALA A 135 23.15 22.34 -14.82
C ALA A 135 23.77 21.68 -16.06
N ARG A 136 22.96 21.48 -17.10
CA ARG A 136 23.31 22.00 -18.43
C ARG A 136 22.10 22.04 -19.34
N SER A 137 21.36 23.14 -19.21
CA SER A 137 20.77 23.77 -20.38
C SER A 137 21.93 24.26 -21.24
N SER A 138 22.24 23.56 -22.32
CA SER A 138 22.97 24.14 -23.46
C SER A 138 21.97 24.31 -24.59
N THR A 139 21.32 25.47 -24.58
CA THR A 139 20.85 26.11 -25.80
C THR A 139 22.08 26.32 -26.69
N SER A 140 22.19 25.56 -27.78
CA SER A 140 22.93 25.99 -28.96
C SER A 140 22.15 25.51 -30.17
N GLU A 141 21.68 26.50 -30.92
CA GLU A 141 20.95 26.39 -32.16
C GLU A 141 21.67 25.60 -33.25
N ARG A 142 20.86 25.21 -34.24
CA ARG A 142 21.16 24.82 -35.63
C ARG A 142 21.54 23.36 -35.86
N GLY A 143 20.54 22.61 -36.32
CA GLY A 143 20.71 21.29 -36.91
C GLY A 143 19.36 20.67 -37.24
N SER A 144 18.77 21.12 -38.35
CA SER A 144 17.56 20.60 -38.98
C SER A 144 17.51 19.06 -39.02
N CYS A 145 16.40 18.47 -38.61
CA CYS A 145 15.90 17.19 -39.13
C CYS A 145 14.39 17.11 -38.90
N VAL A 146 13.67 17.49 -39.95
CA VAL A 146 12.22 17.41 -40.11
C VAL A 146 11.78 15.94 -40.04
N TRP A 147 10.85 15.62 -39.14
CA TRP A 147 10.01 14.43 -39.28
C TRP A 147 8.59 14.87 -39.60
N THR A 148 8.28 14.89 -40.89
CA THR A 148 6.90 15.02 -41.38
C THR A 148 6.17 13.71 -41.14
N GLN A 149 5.11 13.79 -40.33
CA GLN A 149 4.07 12.78 -40.22
C GLN A 149 2.97 13.15 -41.21
N SER A 150 2.77 12.38 -42.28
CA SER A 150 1.52 12.34 -43.07
C SER A 150 1.64 11.40 -44.26
N GLY A 151 0.55 10.66 -44.53
CA GLY A 151 0.16 10.39 -45.91
C GLY A 151 0.13 8.92 -46.30
N GLN A 152 -1.10 8.36 -46.31
CA GLN A 152 -1.49 7.19 -47.09
C GLN A 152 -0.98 7.28 -48.53
N MET A 153 -0.58 6.15 -49.13
CA MET A 153 -0.90 5.85 -50.53
C MET A 153 -1.13 4.35 -50.71
N SER A 154 -2.38 4.03 -51.01
CA SER A 154 -2.86 2.86 -51.71
C SER A 154 -2.25 2.78 -53.11
N HIS A 155 -1.93 1.58 -53.60
CA HIS A 155 -2.16 1.19 -55.00
C HIS A 155 -2.30 -0.33 -55.13
N SER A 156 -3.35 -0.69 -55.87
CA SER A 156 -3.87 -2.01 -56.19
C SER A 156 -2.91 -2.85 -57.06
N PRO A 157 -3.10 -4.19 -57.10
CA PRO A 157 -2.40 -5.05 -58.04
C PRO A 157 -3.19 -5.28 -59.35
N SER A 158 -2.47 -5.75 -60.37
CA SER A 158 -2.89 -6.56 -61.54
C SER A 158 -2.74 -5.85 -62.91
N PRO A 159 -2.62 -6.61 -64.02
CA PRO A 159 -2.42 -8.06 -64.18
C PRO A 159 -1.05 -8.47 -64.74
#